data_AF-A0A6J1PDV7-F1
#
_entry.id   AF-A0A6J1PDV7-F1
#
_cell.length_a   1.000
_cell.length_b   1.000
_cell.length_c   1.000
_cell.angle_alpha   90.00
_cell.angle_beta   90.00
_cell.angle_gamma   90.00
#
_symmetry.space_group_name_H-M   'P 1'
#
loop_
_entity.id
_entity.type
_entity.pdbx_description
1 polymer ?
#
loop_
_entity_poly.entity_id
_entity_poly.type
_entity_poly.pdbx_seq_one_letter_code
_entity_poly.pdbx_strand_id
1 'polypeptide(L)'
;MFIVKSIHISFNVNYTSVHVDAKEETNPTSDNVELGEMKSKPTFTVDIVRGNQTLGFTCFFNNQPGASGADDNYNNIFGINEITLYEGEHSNKYLYDLLMNYLEEKGISNEFAEKLIDLSTCYEHTAYVSLVEGLSKFTSVK
;
A
#
# COMPACT_ATOMS: atom_id res chain seq x y z
N MET A 1 15.45 10.89 -25.85
CA MET A 1 14.61 9.83 -25.24
C MET A 1 15.27 9.45 -23.92
N PHE A 2 14.82 10.02 -22.79
CA PHE A 2 15.42 9.70 -21.49
C PHE A 2 14.76 8.43 -20.94
N ILE A 3 15.53 7.35 -20.91
CA ILE A 3 15.10 6.00 -20.50
C ILE A 3 15.00 5.97 -18.96
N VAL A 4 13.95 5.37 -18.43
CA VAL A 4 13.82 5.09 -16.98
C VAL A 4 14.92 4.11 -16.59
N LYS A 5 15.70 4.43 -15.56
CA LYS A 5 16.84 3.62 -15.12
C LYS A 5 16.40 2.53 -14.15
N SER A 6 15.63 2.89 -13.14
CA SER A 6 15.10 1.96 -12.14
C SER A 6 13.82 2.50 -11.49
N ILE A 7 13.05 1.57 -10.93
CA ILE A 7 11.86 1.85 -10.12
C ILE A 7 12.06 1.12 -8.79
N HIS A 8 12.01 1.87 -7.69
CA HIS A 8 12.15 1.32 -6.34
C HIS A 8 10.84 1.49 -5.59
N ILE A 9 10.35 0.40 -5.00
CA ILE A 9 9.13 0.40 -4.20
C ILE A 9 9.50 0.02 -2.78
N SER A 10 9.15 0.85 -1.81
CA SER A 10 9.50 0.67 -0.40
C SER A 10 8.27 0.77 0.48
N PHE A 11 8.16 -0.08 1.49
CA PHE A 11 7.09 -0.04 2.48
C PHE A 11 7.60 -0.54 3.83
N ASN A 12 6.86 -0.27 4.91
CA ASN A 12 7.22 -0.67 6.25
C ASN A 12 6.07 -1.41 6.93
N VAL A 13 6.33 -2.61 7.42
CA VAL A 13 5.32 -3.48 8.06
C VAL A 13 5.05 -3.14 9.53
N ASN A 14 5.90 -2.35 10.19
CA ASN A 14 5.77 -2.06 11.62
C ASN A 14 4.60 -1.12 11.97
N TYR A 15 4.19 -0.28 11.02
CA TYR A 15 3.15 0.75 11.20
C TYR A 15 2.01 0.56 10.21
N THR A 16 1.73 -0.68 9.82
CA THR A 16 0.65 -0.93 8.87
C THR A 16 -0.70 -0.59 9.51
N SER A 17 -1.63 -0.05 8.72
CA SER A 17 -3.03 -0.10 9.12
C SER A 17 -3.50 -1.54 8.90
N VAL A 18 -3.78 -2.24 10.01
CA VAL A 18 -4.37 -3.58 9.98
C VAL A 18 -5.87 -3.40 9.77
N HIS A 19 -6.37 -3.88 8.65
CA HIS A 19 -7.79 -3.84 8.33
C HIS A 19 -8.39 -5.22 8.38
N VAL A 20 -9.52 -5.35 9.07
CA VAL A 20 -10.39 -6.52 8.98
C VAL A 20 -11.36 -6.23 7.85
N ASP A 21 -11.25 -6.95 6.74
CA ASP A 21 -12.28 -6.87 5.69
C ASP A 21 -13.56 -7.50 6.28
N ALA A 22 -14.48 -6.66 6.77
CA ALA A 22 -15.76 -7.14 7.29
C ALA A 22 -16.52 -7.77 6.12
N LYS A 23 -16.68 -9.10 6.14
CA LYS A 23 -17.63 -9.75 5.25
C LYS A 23 -19.01 -9.23 5.61
N GLU A 24 -19.71 -8.64 4.65
CA GLU A 24 -21.10 -8.23 4.83
C GLU A 24 -21.94 -9.45 5.26
N GLU A 25 -22.80 -9.23 6.25
CA GLU A 25 -23.77 -10.17 6.84
C GLU A 25 -23.26 -11.18 7.91
N THR A 26 -22.74 -10.67 9.03
CA THR A 26 -22.81 -11.45 10.28
C THR A 26 -24.26 -11.44 10.80
N ASN A 27 -24.99 -12.54 10.58
CA ASN A 27 -26.24 -12.80 11.29
C ASN A 27 -25.97 -12.71 12.81
N PRO A 28 -26.65 -11.84 13.57
CA PRO A 28 -26.39 -11.61 15.00
C PRO A 28 -26.75 -12.82 15.90
N THR A 29 -27.19 -13.93 15.33
CA THR A 29 -27.59 -15.17 15.99
C THR A 29 -26.62 -16.34 15.79
N SER A 30 -25.53 -16.15 15.06
CA SER A 30 -24.51 -17.20 14.86
C SER A 30 -23.33 -16.98 15.82
N ASP A 31 -23.05 -17.94 16.71
CA ASP A 31 -21.88 -17.95 17.61
C ASP A 31 -20.51 -18.02 16.86
N ASN A 32 -20.52 -18.06 15.53
CA ASN A 32 -19.34 -17.92 14.68
C ASN A 32 -19.23 -16.48 14.19
N VAL A 33 -18.53 -15.64 14.96
CA VAL A 33 -17.96 -14.41 14.44
C VAL A 33 -16.86 -14.82 13.46
N GLU A 34 -17.17 -14.89 12.16
CA GLU A 34 -16.13 -14.93 11.13
C GLU A 34 -15.39 -13.59 11.20
N LEU A 35 -14.31 -13.53 11.98
CA LEU A 35 -13.36 -12.43 11.87
C LEU A 35 -12.87 -12.40 10.42
N GLY A 36 -13.12 -11.28 9.74
CA GLY A 36 -12.58 -11.03 8.42
C GLY A 36 -11.06 -11.20 8.40
N GLU A 37 -10.50 -11.47 7.22
CA GLU A 37 -9.05 -11.60 7.08
C GLU A 37 -8.39 -10.27 7.47
N MET A 38 -7.46 -10.33 8.43
CA MET A 38 -6.64 -9.19 8.81
C MET A 38 -5.59 -8.97 7.71
N LYS A 39 -5.71 -7.85 7.01
CA LYS A 39 -4.79 -7.45 5.93
C LYS A 39 -3.91 -6.28 6.35
N SER A 40 -2.64 -6.41 6.00
CA SER A 40 -1.59 -5.41 6.16
C SER A 40 -1.60 -4.46 4.96
N LYS A 41 -2.12 -3.24 5.13
CA LYS A 41 -2.18 -2.22 4.08
C LYS A 41 -1.21 -1.05 4.37
N PRO A 42 0.11 -1.22 4.21
CA PRO A 42 1.08 -0.18 4.56
C PRO A 42 1.08 0.96 3.55
N THR A 43 1.43 2.17 3.99
CA THR A 43 1.88 3.22 3.05
C THR A 43 3.11 2.71 2.31
N PHE A 44 3.18 2.97 1.00
CA PHE A 44 4.32 2.60 0.18
C PHE A 44 4.81 3.78 -0.64
N THR A 45 6.11 3.84 -0.91
CA THR A 45 6.72 4.84 -1.78
C THR A 45 7.13 4.23 -3.10
N VAL A 46 7.05 5.01 -4.18
CA VAL A 46 7.54 4.65 -5.50
C VAL A 46 8.53 5.72 -5.95
N ASP A 47 9.79 5.32 -6.14
CA ASP A 47 10.84 6.20 -6.65
C ASP A 47 11.22 5.79 -8.08
N ILE A 48 10.94 6.67 -9.04
CA ILE A 48 11.26 6.46 -10.45
C ILE A 48 12.50 7.29 -10.80
N VAL A 49 13.60 6.61 -11.10
CA VAL A 49 14.91 7.23 -11.36
C VAL A 49 15.12 7.41 -12.87
N ARG A 50 15.41 8.64 -13.28
CA ARG A 50 15.69 9.02 -14.67
C ARG A 50 16.91 9.94 -14.74
N GLY A 51 18.04 9.41 -15.17
CA GLY A 51 19.30 10.17 -15.19
C GLY A 51 19.75 10.54 -13.78
N ASN A 52 19.78 11.84 -13.47
CA ASN A 52 20.10 12.41 -12.16
C ASN A 52 18.86 12.89 -11.38
N GLN A 53 17.66 12.68 -11.91
CA GLN A 53 16.40 13.07 -11.29
C GLN A 53 15.66 11.85 -10.74
N THR A 54 14.97 12.05 -9.62
CA THR A 54 14.07 11.07 -9.02
C THR A 54 12.70 11.71 -8.86
N LEU A 55 11.67 11.03 -9.36
CA LEU A 55 10.28 11.35 -9.12
C LEU A 55 9.74 10.36 -8.08
N GLY A 56 9.41 10.88 -6.90
CA GLY A 56 8.92 10.11 -5.76
C GLY A 56 7.41 10.26 -5.58
N PHE A 57 6.74 9.15 -5.32
CA PHE A 57 5.32 9.10 -4.97
C PHE A 57 5.18 8.46 -3.59
N THR A 58 4.35 9.05 -2.73
CA THR A 58 3.89 8.43 -1.50
C THR A 58 2.46 7.99 -1.71
N CYS A 59 2.21 6.68 -1.63
CA CYS A 59 0.92 6.06 -1.92
C CYS A 59 0.31 5.43 -0.67
N PHE A 60 -1.02 5.41 -0.60
CA PHE A 60 -1.78 4.84 0.51
C PHE A 60 -2.94 4.00 -0.02
N PHE A 61 -3.35 2.99 0.74
CA PHE A 61 -4.50 2.18 0.38
C PHE A 61 -5.81 2.86 0.78
N ASN A 62 -6.79 2.79 -0.11
CA ASN A 62 -8.11 3.36 0.11
C ASN A 62 -8.92 2.47 1.06
N ASN A 63 -9.56 3.10 2.04
CA ASN A 63 -10.37 2.40 3.04
C ASN A 63 -11.80 2.13 2.58
N GLN A 64 -12.27 2.84 1.55
CA GLN A 64 -13.60 2.70 0.99
C GLN A 64 -13.54 2.77 -0.53
N PRO A 65 -14.39 2.02 -1.25
CA PRO A 65 -14.63 2.23 -2.67
C PRO A 65 -14.96 3.70 -2.94
N GLY A 66 -14.28 4.33 -3.91
CA GLY A 66 -14.46 5.75 -4.25
C GLY A 66 -13.70 6.77 -3.38
N ALA A 67 -12.90 6.33 -2.40
CA ALA A 67 -12.12 7.25 -1.55
C ALA A 67 -10.92 7.91 -2.27
N SER A 68 -10.64 7.51 -3.52
CA SER A 68 -9.49 7.93 -4.32
C SER A 68 -9.49 9.41 -4.72
N GLY A 69 -10.62 10.12 -4.54
CA GLY A 69 -10.80 11.50 -5.01
C GLY A 69 -10.86 11.65 -6.54
N ALA A 70 -10.77 10.54 -7.28
CA ALA A 70 -10.96 10.42 -8.72
C ALA A 70 -12.45 10.24 -9.07
N ASP A 71 -12.82 10.46 -10.34
CA ASP A 71 -14.18 10.21 -10.84
C ASP A 71 -14.61 8.77 -10.53
N ASP A 72 -15.90 8.55 -10.22
CA ASP A 72 -16.46 7.25 -9.76
C ASP A 72 -16.15 6.07 -10.70
N ASN A 73 -15.72 6.36 -11.92
CA ASN A 73 -15.34 5.39 -12.94
C ASN A 73 -13.97 4.73 -12.70
N TYR A 74 -13.12 5.26 -11.79
CA TYR A 74 -11.82 4.69 -11.42
C TYR A 74 -11.76 4.34 -9.93
N ASN A 75 -12.29 3.16 -9.62
CA ASN A 75 -12.32 2.61 -8.26
C ASN A 75 -10.95 1.99 -7.89
N ASN A 76 -9.91 2.83 -7.84
CA ASN A 76 -8.56 2.42 -7.49
C ASN A 76 -8.46 2.02 -6.01
N ILE A 77 -7.71 0.96 -5.73
CA ILE A 77 -7.55 0.46 -4.34
C ILE A 77 -6.48 1.21 -3.56
N PHE A 78 -5.72 2.05 -4.23
CA PHE A 78 -4.74 2.96 -3.65
C PHE A 78 -4.82 4.34 -4.28
N GLY A 79 -4.31 5.34 -3.57
CA GLY A 79 -4.19 6.72 -4.03
C GLY A 79 -2.81 7.28 -3.76
N ILE A 80 -2.52 8.44 -4.36
CA ILE A 80 -1.28 9.20 -4.17
C ILE A 80 -1.54 10.28 -3.11
N ASN A 81 -0.80 10.23 -2.01
CA ASN A 81 -0.86 11.24 -0.94
C ASN A 81 0.08 12.42 -1.21
N GLU A 82 1.29 12.14 -1.69
CA GLU A 82 2.32 13.16 -1.91
C GLU A 82 3.14 12.82 -3.15
N ILE A 83 3.54 13.85 -3.89
CA ILE A 83 4.44 13.74 -5.03
C ILE A 83 5.62 14.65 -4.76
N THR A 84 6.82 14.09 -4.84
CA THR A 84 8.07 14.84 -4.74
C THR A 84 8.78 14.77 -6.08
N LEU A 85 8.90 15.93 -6.74
CA LEU A 85 9.76 16.10 -7.90
C LEU A 85 10.85 17.10 -7.52
N TYR A 86 12.11 16.68 -7.61
CA TYR A 86 13.19 17.64 -7.54
C TYR A 86 13.21 18.47 -8.83
N GLU A 87 12.80 19.74 -8.68
CA GLU A 87 12.59 20.83 -9.67
C GLU A 87 11.13 21.03 -10.19
N GLY A 88 10.37 21.92 -9.53
CA GLY A 88 9.23 22.67 -10.14
C GLY A 88 7.88 22.65 -9.39
N GLU A 89 7.09 23.73 -9.55
CA GLU A 89 5.82 24.05 -8.85
C GLU A 89 4.58 23.19 -9.22
N HIS A 90 3.66 23.07 -8.24
CA HIS A 90 2.45 22.24 -8.19
C HIS A 90 1.38 22.49 -9.28
N SER A 91 0.60 21.44 -9.61
CA SER A 91 -0.53 21.52 -10.56
C SER A 91 -1.69 20.53 -10.26
N ASN A 92 -2.87 20.91 -10.78
CA ASN A 92 -4.28 20.54 -10.50
C ASN A 92 -4.72 19.08 -10.75
N LYS A 93 -5.97 18.76 -10.38
CA LYS A 93 -6.66 17.44 -10.48
C LYS A 93 -6.47 16.64 -11.78
N TYR A 94 -6.40 17.26 -12.96
CA TYR A 94 -6.12 16.55 -14.22
C TYR A 94 -4.72 15.89 -14.25
N LEU A 95 -3.79 16.37 -13.43
CA LEU A 95 -2.49 15.76 -13.22
C LEU A 95 -2.61 14.45 -12.44
N TYR A 96 -3.58 14.31 -11.53
CA TYR A 96 -3.73 13.12 -10.69
C TYR A 96 -4.02 11.87 -11.52
N ASP A 97 -5.01 11.94 -12.41
CA ASP A 97 -5.35 10.82 -13.31
C ASP A 97 -4.17 10.47 -14.23
N LEU A 98 -3.46 11.49 -14.73
CA LEU A 98 -2.27 11.28 -15.55
C LEU A 98 -1.15 10.58 -14.78
N LEU A 99 -0.96 10.92 -13.50
CA LEU A 99 0.03 10.29 -12.64
C LEU A 99 -0.37 8.87 -12.25
N MET A 100 -1.64 8.61 -11.98
CA MET A 100 -2.15 7.25 -11.75
C MET A 100 -1.96 6.37 -12.99
N ASN A 101 -2.34 6.87 -14.17
CA ASN A 101 -2.09 6.18 -15.44
C ASN A 101 -0.59 5.94 -15.67
N TYR A 102 0.27 6.91 -15.32
CA TYR A 102 1.71 6.75 -15.43
C TYR A 102 2.25 5.64 -14.51
N LEU A 103 1.77 5.56 -13.26
CA LEU A 103 2.11 4.46 -12.35
C LEU A 103 1.65 3.11 -12.91
N GLU A 104 0.44 3.05 -13.48
CA GLU A 104 -0.10 1.84 -14.12
C GLU A 104 0.74 1.40 -15.32
N GLU A 105 1.15 2.32 -16.20
CA GLU A 105 2.08 2.04 -17.31
C GLU A 105 3.44 1.51 -16.84
N LYS A 106 3.83 1.81 -15.59
CA LYS A 106 5.03 1.27 -14.93
C LYS A 106 4.80 -0.04 -14.19
N GLY A 107 3.58 -0.59 -14.25
CA GLY A 107 3.19 -1.84 -13.60
C GLY A 107 2.72 -1.69 -12.16
N ILE A 108 2.54 -0.45 -11.68
CA ILE A 108 2.00 -0.16 -10.34
C ILE A 108 0.48 0.01 -10.49
N SER A 109 -0.19 -1.11 -10.72
CA SER A 109 -1.63 -1.21 -10.94
C SER A 109 -2.36 -1.67 -9.67
N ASN A 110 -3.70 -1.76 -9.74
CA ASN A 110 -4.49 -2.38 -8.66
C ASN A 110 -4.06 -3.84 -8.40
N GLU A 111 -3.74 -4.62 -9.44
CA GLU A 111 -3.24 -5.99 -9.27
C GLU A 111 -1.89 -6.02 -8.52
N PHE A 112 -1.00 -5.08 -8.80
CA PHE A 112 0.26 -4.95 -8.05
C PHE A 112 -0.03 -4.61 -6.58
N ALA A 113 -0.94 -3.67 -6.35
CA ALA A 113 -1.31 -3.23 -5.01
C ALA A 113 -1.97 -4.35 -4.19
N GLU A 114 -2.78 -5.23 -4.79
CA GLU A 114 -3.30 -6.45 -4.14
C GLU A 114 -2.18 -7.39 -3.72
N LYS A 115 -1.24 -7.69 -4.63
CA LYS A 115 -0.08 -8.55 -4.31
C LYS A 115 0.82 -7.93 -3.23
N LEU A 116 0.91 -6.61 -3.17
CA LEU A 116 1.65 -5.90 -2.13
C LEU A 116 0.99 -6.08 -0.75
N ILE A 117 -0.34 -6.04 -0.69
CA ILE A 117 -1.09 -6.33 0.54
C ILE A 117 -0.82 -7.76 1.01
N ASP A 118 -0.90 -8.73 0.11
CA ASP A 118 -0.66 -10.14 0.44
C ASP A 118 0.76 -10.37 0.93
N LEU A 119 1.75 -9.80 0.23
CA LEU A 119 3.16 -9.84 0.63
C LEU A 119 3.38 -9.20 2.00
N SER A 120 2.83 -8.01 2.22
CA SER A 120 2.96 -7.29 3.50
C SER A 120 2.35 -8.11 4.64
N THR A 121 1.18 -8.68 4.41
CA THR A 121 0.45 -9.49 5.40
C THR A 121 1.25 -10.74 5.78
N CYS A 122 1.78 -11.46 4.79
CA CYS A 122 2.60 -12.65 5.04
C CYS A 122 3.90 -12.31 5.77
N TYR A 123 4.54 -11.20 5.39
CA TYR A 123 5.80 -10.77 5.99
C TYR A 123 5.61 -10.29 7.43
N GLU A 124 4.57 -9.49 7.68
CA GLU A 124 4.21 -9.03 9.02
C GLU A 124 3.92 -10.21 9.96
N HIS A 125 3.13 -11.18 9.53
CA HIS A 125 2.85 -12.38 10.31
C HIS A 125 4.15 -13.13 10.65
N THR A 126 5.03 -13.30 9.67
CA THR A 126 6.33 -13.96 9.87
C THR A 126 7.22 -13.21 10.86
N ALA A 127 7.27 -11.87 10.75
CA ALA A 127 8.03 -11.01 11.64
C ALA A 127 7.47 -11.05 13.07
N TYR A 128 6.15 -11.05 13.22
CA TYR A 128 5.47 -11.16 14.50
C TYR A 128 5.78 -12.48 15.21
N VAL A 129 5.67 -13.62 14.52
CA VAL A 129 6.03 -14.93 15.08
C VAL A 129 7.49 -14.95 15.54
N SER A 130 8.39 -14.46 14.68
CA SER A 130 9.82 -14.38 14.99
C SER A 130 10.11 -13.52 16.23
N LEU A 131 9.39 -12.41 16.38
CA LEU A 131 9.50 -11.52 17.54
C LEU A 131 9.05 -12.22 18.82
N VAL A 132 7.89 -12.89 18.80
CA VAL A 132 7.35 -13.60 19.97
C VAL A 132 8.27 -14.75 20.39
N GLU A 133 8.82 -15.50 19.42
CA GLU A 133 9.81 -16.53 19.70
C GLU A 133 11.09 -15.94 20.32
N GLY A 134 11.56 -14.81 19.80
CA GLY A 134 12.71 -14.08 20.35
C GLY A 134 12.47 -13.60 21.78
N LEU A 135 11.29 -13.04 22.06
CA LEU A 135 10.89 -12.60 23.40
C LEU A 135 10.76 -13.77 24.37
N SER A 136 10.17 -14.89 23.94
CA SER A 136 10.04 -16.11 24.74
C SER A 136 11.41 -16.67 25.12
N LYS A 137 12.36 -16.72 24.17
CA LYS A 137 13.75 -17.11 24.45
C LYS A 137 14.40 -16.14 25.42
N PHE A 138 14.22 -14.83 25.22
CA PHE A 138 14.79 -13.81 26.09
C PHE A 138 14.31 -13.93 27.55
N THR A 139 13.03 -14.20 27.77
CA THR A 139 12.46 -14.33 29.13
C THR A 139 12.69 -15.70 29.78
N SER A 140 12.99 -16.72 28.98
CA SER A 140 13.25 -18.09 29.48
C SER A 140 14.70 -18.31 29.94
N VAL A 141 15.62 -17.39 29.63
CA VAL A 141 16.99 -17.43 30.17
C VAL A 141 16.97 -16.98 31.62
N LYS A 142 17.38 -17.88 32.52
CA LYS A 142 17.47 -17.68 33.97
C LYS A 142 18.90 -17.32 34.38
#